data_AF-A0A518BWF9-F1
#
_entry.id   AF-A0A518BWF9-F1
#
_cell.length_a   1.000
_cell.length_b   1.000
_cell.length_c   1.000
_cell.angle_alpha   90.00
_cell.angle_beta   90.00
_cell.angle_gamma   90.00
#
_symmetry.space_group_name_H-M   'P 1'
#
loop_
_entity.id
_entity.type
_entity.pdbx_description
1 polymer ?
#
loop_
_entity_poly.entity_id
_entity_poly.type
_entity_poly.pdbx_seq_one_letter_code
_entity_poly.pdbx_strand_id
1 'polypeptide(L)'
;MNLHVLLADERLRKYGIPTGAALLAILSLCVGSYLWWSMQMPAMPETPDDVRAMLEDSRLRHLSPDRREAYAQKAFAIVSSMEGDQRGELFGALRENQMARDNMRMMMQQMMVDRARAYALADEAEREQILADSVERMRAMRPPGGGRPEGGRPEGNRGGGGDRQSRFMDRAATGNPQHGQMMREFFQAMREYREKNNIEGGRGGGAGRGDLNKPA
;
A
#
# COMPACT_ATOMS: atom_id res chain seq x y z
N MET A 1 -4.72 -67.79 -16.08
CA MET A 1 -3.83 -66.65 -16.42
C MET A 1 -4.68 -65.56 -17.06
N ASN A 2 -4.60 -64.36 -16.51
CA ASN A 2 -5.58 -63.28 -16.65
C ASN A 2 -5.52 -62.59 -18.03
N LEU A 3 -6.35 -63.03 -18.98
CA LEU A 3 -6.58 -62.35 -20.26
C LEU A 3 -7.17 -60.93 -20.09
N HIS A 4 -7.79 -60.65 -18.95
CA HIS A 4 -8.30 -59.31 -18.62
C HIS A 4 -7.21 -58.26 -18.34
N VAL A 5 -5.97 -58.67 -18.03
CA VAL A 5 -4.87 -57.72 -17.74
C VAL A 5 -4.21 -57.22 -19.03
N LEU A 6 -4.18 -58.01 -20.11
CA LEU A 6 -3.56 -57.64 -21.38
C LEU A 6 -4.42 -56.70 -22.24
N LEU A 7 -5.76 -56.88 -22.25
CA LEU A 7 -6.67 -55.99 -23.00
C LEU A 7 -6.80 -54.59 -22.39
N ALA A 8 -6.53 -54.45 -21.09
CA ALA A 8 -6.47 -53.16 -20.43
C ALA A 8 -5.29 -52.32 -20.95
N ASP A 9 -4.14 -52.96 -21.23
CA ASP A 9 -2.89 -52.30 -21.65
C ASP A 9 -2.98 -51.74 -23.09
N GLU A 10 -3.62 -52.46 -24.02
CA GLU A 10 -3.81 -51.97 -25.40
C GLU A 10 -4.76 -50.77 -25.46
N ARG A 11 -5.87 -50.77 -24.71
CA ARG A 11 -6.78 -49.63 -24.65
C ARG A 11 -6.14 -48.43 -23.95
N LEU A 12 -5.34 -48.66 -22.91
CA LEU A 12 -4.57 -47.60 -22.24
C LEU A 12 -3.52 -46.98 -23.16
N ARG A 13 -2.84 -47.79 -23.99
CA ARG A 13 -1.88 -47.28 -24.98
C ARG A 13 -2.56 -46.51 -26.11
N LYS A 14 -3.69 -47.02 -26.64
CA LYS A 14 -4.36 -46.42 -27.79
C LYS A 14 -5.11 -45.13 -27.44
N TYR A 15 -5.67 -45.03 -26.24
CA TYR A 15 -6.48 -43.88 -25.83
C TYR A 15 -5.89 -43.12 -24.64
N GLY A 16 -5.23 -43.79 -23.69
CA GLY A 16 -4.66 -43.16 -22.51
C GLY A 16 -3.44 -42.28 -22.81
N ILE A 17 -2.51 -42.75 -23.65
CA ILE A 17 -1.34 -41.95 -24.05
C ILE A 17 -1.73 -40.65 -24.78
N PRO A 18 -2.56 -40.69 -25.86
CA PRO A 18 -2.93 -39.44 -26.55
C PRO A 18 -3.83 -38.54 -25.69
N THR A 19 -4.70 -39.09 -24.85
CA THR A 19 -5.52 -38.28 -23.92
C THR A 19 -4.62 -37.59 -22.88
N GLY A 20 -3.66 -38.32 -22.31
CA GLY A 20 -2.67 -37.74 -21.39
C GLY A 20 -1.83 -36.65 -22.06
N ALA A 21 -1.37 -36.88 -23.28
CA ALA A 21 -0.64 -35.88 -24.06
C ALA A 21 -1.50 -34.64 -24.36
N ALA A 22 -2.78 -34.82 -24.70
CA ALA A 22 -3.71 -33.72 -24.94
C ALA A 22 -3.97 -32.90 -23.67
N LEU A 23 -4.17 -33.55 -22.52
CA LEU A 23 -4.33 -32.87 -21.24
C LEU A 23 -3.08 -32.09 -20.85
N LEU A 24 -1.89 -32.66 -21.06
CA LEU A 24 -0.62 -31.96 -20.82
C LEU A 24 -0.47 -30.74 -21.74
N ALA A 25 -0.82 -30.87 -23.03
CA ALA A 25 -0.77 -29.75 -23.96
C ALA A 25 -1.73 -28.62 -23.55
N ILE A 26 -2.96 -28.94 -23.13
CA ILE A 26 -3.91 -27.95 -22.61
C ILE A 26 -3.36 -27.28 -21.36
N LEU A 27 -2.83 -28.05 -20.42
CA LEU A 27 -2.22 -27.52 -19.19
C LEU A 27 -1.06 -26.57 -19.52
N SER A 28 -0.17 -26.94 -20.43
CA SER A 28 0.94 -26.10 -20.89
C SER A 28 0.46 -24.80 -21.54
N LEU A 29 -0.61 -24.84 -22.34
CA LEU A 29 -1.21 -23.64 -22.92
C LEU A 29 -1.84 -22.74 -21.86
N CYS A 30 -2.54 -23.29 -20.88
CA CYS A 30 -3.12 -22.53 -19.77
C CYS A 30 -2.02 -21.87 -18.92
N VAL A 31 -0.98 -22.61 -18.56
CA VAL A 31 0.17 -22.08 -17.80
C VAL A 31 0.92 -21.03 -18.60
N GLY A 32 1.21 -21.30 -19.89
CA GLY A 32 1.87 -20.35 -20.77
C GLY A 32 1.08 -19.05 -20.96
N SER A 33 -0.24 -19.15 -21.13
CA SER A 33 -1.13 -17.99 -21.27
C SER A 33 -1.20 -17.18 -19.99
N TYR A 34 -1.30 -17.84 -18.83
CA TYR A 34 -1.29 -17.18 -17.52
C TYR A 34 0.05 -16.47 -17.25
N LEU A 35 1.17 -17.11 -17.57
CA LEU A 35 2.49 -16.51 -17.43
C LEU A 35 2.66 -15.32 -18.38
N TRP A 36 2.22 -15.43 -19.64
CA TRP A 36 2.26 -14.31 -20.56
C TRP A 36 1.40 -13.13 -20.08
N TRP A 37 0.17 -13.40 -19.63
CA TRP A 37 -0.72 -12.36 -19.10
C TRP A 37 -0.15 -11.70 -17.83
N SER A 38 0.44 -12.47 -16.92
CA SER A 38 1.06 -11.93 -15.70
C SER A 38 2.36 -11.15 -15.97
N MET A 39 3.05 -11.41 -17.09
CA MET A 39 4.18 -10.60 -17.56
C MET A 39 3.75 -9.28 -18.20
N GLN A 40 2.50 -9.14 -18.65
CA GLN A 40 2.01 -7.86 -19.16
C GLN A 40 1.90 -6.88 -18.01
N MET A 41 2.60 -5.77 -18.13
CA MET A 41 2.55 -4.69 -17.16
C MET A 41 1.11 -4.15 -17.11
N PRO A 42 0.59 -3.80 -15.91
CA PRO A 42 -0.65 -3.02 -15.85
C PRO A 42 -0.48 -1.76 -16.70
N ALA A 43 -1.56 -1.22 -17.27
CA ALA A 43 -1.47 0.07 -17.95
C ALA A 43 -1.16 1.16 -16.91
N MET A 44 -0.40 2.18 -17.32
CA MET A 44 -0.19 3.35 -16.47
C MET A 44 -1.54 4.04 -16.25
N PRO A 45 -1.93 4.42 -15.01
CA PRO A 45 -3.23 5.01 -14.79
C PRO A 45 -3.31 6.39 -15.44
N GLU A 46 -4.41 6.64 -16.15
CA GLU A 46 -4.70 7.94 -16.77
C GLU A 46 -5.96 8.58 -16.17
N THR A 47 -6.88 7.76 -15.68
CA THR A 47 -8.17 8.17 -15.12
C THR A 47 -8.33 7.76 -13.65
N PRO A 48 -9.32 8.33 -12.93
CA PRO A 48 -9.69 7.88 -11.59
C PRO A 48 -10.03 6.38 -11.51
N ASP A 49 -10.74 5.86 -12.51
CA ASP A 49 -11.12 4.45 -12.58
C ASP A 49 -9.91 3.54 -12.80
N ASP A 50 -8.92 3.99 -13.59
CA ASP A 50 -7.66 3.27 -13.75
C ASP A 50 -6.89 3.20 -12.44
N VAL A 51 -6.92 4.25 -11.61
CA VAL A 51 -6.27 4.23 -10.29
C VAL A 51 -6.92 3.16 -9.40
N ARG A 52 -8.25 3.04 -9.43
CA ARG A 52 -8.95 1.98 -8.71
C ARG A 52 -8.54 0.61 -9.23
N ALA A 53 -8.65 0.37 -10.54
CA ALA A 53 -8.31 -0.92 -11.15
C ALA A 53 -6.85 -1.31 -10.88
N MET A 54 -5.93 -0.34 -10.95
CA MET A 54 -4.51 -0.52 -10.63
C MET A 54 -4.29 -0.93 -9.18
N LEU A 55 -4.98 -0.29 -8.22
CA LEU A 55 -4.85 -0.62 -6.80
C LEU A 55 -5.41 -2.01 -6.49
N GLU A 56 -6.41 -2.47 -7.25
CA GLU A 56 -6.97 -3.82 -7.15
C GLU A 56 -6.13 -4.88 -7.88
N ASP A 57 -5.13 -4.48 -8.67
CA ASP A 57 -4.31 -5.40 -9.47
C ASP A 57 -3.20 -6.06 -8.64
N SER A 58 -3.22 -7.39 -8.62
CA SER A 58 -2.16 -8.22 -8.00
C SER A 58 -0.78 -8.02 -8.62
N ARG A 59 -0.70 -7.65 -9.91
CA ARG A 59 0.55 -7.45 -10.66
C ARG A 59 1.37 -6.29 -10.11
N LEU A 60 0.74 -5.30 -9.46
CA LEU A 60 1.42 -4.15 -8.87
C LEU A 60 2.49 -4.57 -7.84
N ARG A 61 2.27 -5.68 -7.14
CA ARG A 61 3.21 -6.20 -6.12
C ARG A 61 4.51 -6.74 -6.72
N HIS A 62 4.47 -7.16 -7.98
CA HIS A 62 5.59 -7.75 -8.70
C HIS A 62 6.41 -6.72 -9.50
N LEU A 63 5.96 -5.46 -9.56
CA LEU A 63 6.73 -4.39 -10.20
C LEU A 63 8.00 -4.07 -9.40
N SER A 64 9.05 -3.65 -10.11
CA SER A 64 10.27 -3.14 -9.49
C SER A 64 9.97 -1.88 -8.67
N PRO A 65 10.79 -1.55 -7.66
CA PRO A 65 10.62 -0.34 -6.84
C PRO A 65 10.44 0.94 -7.69
N ASP A 66 11.32 1.18 -8.65
CA ASP A 66 11.30 2.37 -9.51
C ASP A 66 9.99 2.49 -10.31
N ARG A 67 9.47 1.37 -10.80
CA ARG A 67 8.19 1.36 -11.51
C ARG A 67 7.02 1.60 -10.56
N ARG A 68 7.00 0.97 -9.39
CA ARG A 68 5.95 1.23 -8.39
C ARG A 68 5.93 2.70 -7.99
N GLU A 69 7.09 3.33 -7.90
CA GLU A 69 7.20 4.76 -7.65
C GLU A 69 6.53 5.58 -8.77
N ALA A 70 6.84 5.30 -10.03
CA ALA A 70 6.21 5.99 -11.16
C ALA A 70 4.67 5.86 -11.16
N TYR A 71 4.16 4.67 -10.84
CA TYR A 71 2.72 4.43 -10.70
C TYR A 71 2.13 5.19 -9.51
N ALA A 72 2.85 5.24 -8.39
CA ALA A 72 2.43 5.98 -7.20
C ALA A 72 2.37 7.48 -7.44
N GLN A 73 3.38 8.04 -8.11
CA GLN A 73 3.41 9.45 -8.47
C GLN A 73 2.26 9.80 -9.42
N LYS A 74 2.00 8.97 -10.44
CA LYS A 74 0.91 9.19 -11.39
C LYS A 74 -0.47 9.05 -10.74
N ALA A 75 -0.69 7.99 -9.96
CA ALA A 75 -1.93 7.80 -9.22
C ALA A 75 -2.17 8.96 -8.25
N PHE A 76 -1.12 9.42 -7.55
CA PHE A 76 -1.24 10.58 -6.66
C PHE A 76 -1.61 11.85 -7.41
N ALA A 77 -1.00 12.10 -8.58
CA ALA A 77 -1.35 13.26 -9.41
C ALA A 77 -2.84 13.25 -9.79
N ILE A 78 -3.35 12.10 -10.26
CA ILE A 78 -4.77 11.93 -10.61
C ILE A 78 -5.65 12.18 -9.37
N VAL A 79 -5.36 11.51 -8.25
CA VAL A 79 -6.13 11.67 -6.99
C VAL A 79 -6.11 13.12 -6.48
N SER A 80 -4.99 13.81 -6.62
CA SER A 80 -4.86 15.21 -6.21
C SER A 80 -5.69 16.16 -7.07
N SER A 81 -5.89 15.83 -8.36
CA SER A 81 -6.74 16.58 -9.28
C SER A 81 -8.23 16.26 -9.17
N MET A 82 -8.61 15.18 -8.47
CA MET A 82 -10.02 14.83 -8.27
C MET A 82 -10.74 15.84 -7.38
N GLU A 83 -12.00 16.11 -7.71
CA GLU A 83 -12.93 16.82 -6.85
C GLU A 83 -13.21 16.04 -5.56
N GLY A 84 -13.69 16.73 -4.52
CA GLY A 84 -13.88 16.16 -3.18
C GLY A 84 -14.77 14.91 -3.17
N ASP A 85 -15.86 14.91 -3.94
CA ASP A 85 -16.82 13.80 -3.98
C ASP A 85 -16.26 12.57 -4.69
N GLN A 86 -15.61 12.77 -5.84
CA GLN A 86 -14.91 11.70 -6.59
C GLN A 86 -13.81 11.06 -5.75
N ARG A 87 -13.05 11.89 -5.04
CA ARG A 87 -12.02 11.44 -4.12
C ARG A 87 -12.63 10.65 -2.97
N GLY A 88 -13.75 11.11 -2.42
CA GLY A 88 -14.52 10.42 -1.38
C GLY A 88 -15.02 9.04 -1.83
N GLU A 89 -15.58 8.95 -3.03
CA GLU A 89 -16.04 7.70 -3.64
C GLU A 89 -14.88 6.72 -3.87
N LEU A 90 -13.77 7.19 -4.45
CA LEU A 90 -12.58 6.37 -4.63
C LEU A 90 -12.10 5.80 -3.29
N PHE A 91 -11.92 6.64 -2.27
CA PHE A 91 -11.50 6.17 -0.95
C PHE A 91 -12.54 5.28 -0.26
N GLY A 92 -13.83 5.50 -0.52
CA GLY A 92 -14.91 4.62 -0.10
C GLY A 92 -14.76 3.22 -0.69
N ALA A 93 -14.63 3.13 -2.02
CA ALA A 93 -14.42 1.87 -2.73
C ALA A 93 -13.13 1.16 -2.30
N LEU A 94 -12.03 1.91 -2.15
CA LEU A 94 -10.75 1.36 -1.69
C LEU A 94 -10.87 0.80 -0.26
N ARG A 95 -11.68 1.42 0.62
CA ARG A 95 -11.86 0.96 2.00
C ARG A 95 -12.47 -0.44 2.07
N GLU A 96 -13.33 -0.79 1.12
CA GLU A 96 -14.01 -2.08 1.04
C GLU A 96 -13.09 -3.18 0.48
N ASN A 97 -12.10 -2.83 -0.34
CA ASN A 97 -11.17 -3.78 -0.94
C ASN A 97 -9.86 -3.93 -0.12
N GLN A 98 -9.62 -5.11 0.47
CA GLN A 98 -8.41 -5.37 1.26
C GLN A 98 -7.13 -5.26 0.43
N MET A 99 -7.11 -5.79 -0.80
CA MET A 99 -5.92 -5.76 -1.66
C MET A 99 -5.55 -4.34 -2.03
N ALA A 100 -6.55 -3.52 -2.35
CA ALA A 100 -6.37 -2.12 -2.66
C ALA A 100 -5.78 -1.33 -1.49
N ARG A 101 -6.25 -1.59 -0.26
CA ARG A 101 -5.67 -1.01 0.96
C ARG A 101 -4.22 -1.40 1.18
N ASP A 102 -3.89 -2.68 0.98
CA ASP A 102 -2.52 -3.18 1.14
C ASP A 102 -1.58 -2.56 0.09
N ASN A 103 -2.03 -2.50 -1.17
CA ASN A 103 -1.28 -1.91 -2.27
C ASN A 103 -1.07 -0.41 -2.05
N MET A 104 -2.11 0.32 -1.65
CA MET A 104 -2.01 1.74 -1.30
C MET A 104 -1.06 1.97 -0.12
N ARG A 105 -1.13 1.14 0.93
CA ARG A 105 -0.21 1.22 2.08
C ARG A 105 1.23 1.00 1.65
N MET A 106 1.48 -0.01 0.82
CA MET A 106 2.81 -0.31 0.29
C MET A 106 3.38 0.87 -0.50
N MET A 107 2.58 1.47 -1.40
CA MET A 107 3.01 2.64 -2.19
C MET A 107 3.29 3.86 -1.31
N MET A 108 2.43 4.12 -0.33
CA MET A 108 2.62 5.21 0.64
C MET A 108 3.87 5.00 1.51
N GLN A 109 4.12 3.76 1.94
CA GLN A 109 5.31 3.42 2.71
C GLN A 109 6.56 3.67 1.88
N GLN A 110 6.61 3.17 0.64
CA GLN A 110 7.75 3.36 -0.26
C GLN A 110 8.03 4.85 -0.50
N MET A 111 7.00 5.64 -0.82
CA MET A 111 7.14 7.08 -1.03
C MET A 111 7.70 7.82 0.19
N MET A 112 7.25 7.44 1.39
CA MET A 112 7.75 8.03 2.64
C MET A 112 9.22 7.68 2.89
N VAL A 113 9.63 6.46 2.54
CA VAL A 113 11.00 6.00 2.67
C VAL A 113 11.94 6.74 1.74
N ASP A 114 11.52 6.90 0.49
CA ASP A 114 12.30 7.64 -0.50
C ASP A 114 12.46 9.10 -0.09
N ARG A 115 11.42 9.70 0.53
CA ARG A 115 11.53 11.03 1.14
C ARG A 115 12.43 11.09 2.37
N ALA A 116 12.34 10.13 3.27
CA ALA A 116 13.23 10.06 4.43
C ALA A 116 14.70 9.90 3.99
N ARG A 117 14.94 9.14 2.92
CA ARG A 117 16.25 9.00 2.29
C ARG A 117 16.72 10.31 1.65
N ALA A 118 15.86 10.98 0.89
CA ALA A 118 16.17 12.29 0.30
C ALA A 118 16.51 13.31 1.40
N TYR A 119 15.72 13.35 2.48
CA TYR A 119 15.97 14.20 3.64
C TYR A 119 17.33 13.92 4.31
N ALA A 120 17.68 12.64 4.47
CA ALA A 120 18.96 12.26 5.08
C ALA A 120 20.17 12.72 4.24
N LEU A 121 20.05 12.72 2.91
CA LEU A 121 21.12 13.08 1.96
C LEU A 121 21.17 14.58 1.64
N ALA A 122 20.06 15.29 1.81
CA ALA A 122 19.91 16.71 1.50
C ALA A 122 20.73 17.62 2.43
N ASP A 123 21.11 18.79 1.93
CA ASP A 123 21.70 19.86 2.73
C ASP A 123 20.63 20.58 3.59
N GLU A 124 21.04 21.55 4.41
CA GLU A 124 20.12 22.22 5.35
C GLU A 124 18.99 22.97 4.65
N ALA A 125 19.26 23.62 3.52
CA ALA A 125 18.26 24.37 2.77
C ALA A 125 17.27 23.43 2.05
N GLU A 126 17.77 22.37 1.43
CA GLU A 126 16.97 21.34 0.77
C GLU A 126 16.12 20.56 1.78
N ARG A 127 16.63 20.28 2.98
CA ARG A 127 15.86 19.65 4.06
C ARG A 127 14.62 20.46 4.42
N GLU A 128 14.73 21.78 4.52
CA GLU A 128 13.57 22.64 4.81
C GLU A 128 12.52 22.57 3.70
N GLN A 129 12.94 22.55 2.42
CA GLN A 129 12.04 22.38 1.28
C GLN A 129 11.34 21.02 1.29
N ILE A 130 12.09 19.93 1.53
CA ILE A 130 11.53 18.58 1.62
C ILE A 130 10.49 18.49 2.73
N LEU A 131 10.74 19.14 3.88
CA LEU A 131 9.78 19.18 4.99
C LEU A 131 8.53 19.98 4.62
N ALA A 132 8.68 21.16 4.01
CA ALA A 132 7.57 21.98 3.54
C ALA A 132 6.67 21.20 2.56
N ASP A 133 7.26 20.59 1.53
CA ASP A 133 6.57 19.78 0.52
C ASP A 133 5.91 18.54 1.11
N SER A 134 6.44 18.01 2.21
CA SER A 134 5.88 16.85 2.90
C SER A 134 4.69 17.20 3.76
N VAL A 135 4.73 18.35 4.43
CA VAL A 135 3.60 18.85 5.18
C VAL A 135 2.45 19.24 4.25
N GLU A 136 2.73 19.94 3.16
CA GLU A 136 1.69 20.34 2.20
C GLU A 136 1.04 19.13 1.53
N ARG A 137 1.84 18.14 1.13
CA ARG A 137 1.32 16.88 0.57
C ARG A 137 0.43 16.13 1.57
N MET A 138 0.83 16.05 2.84
CA MET A 138 0.00 15.42 3.88
C MET A 138 -1.31 16.20 4.12
N ARG A 139 -1.28 17.52 3.98
CA ARG A 139 -2.48 18.36 4.06
C ARG A 139 -3.43 18.10 2.90
N ALA A 140 -2.91 18.00 1.68
CA ALA A 140 -3.69 17.71 0.48
C ALA A 140 -4.35 16.30 0.50
N MET A 141 -3.72 15.33 1.17
CA MET A 141 -4.27 13.99 1.38
C MET A 141 -5.32 13.90 2.50
N ARG A 142 -5.45 14.94 3.33
CA ARG A 142 -6.43 14.91 4.42
C ARG A 142 -7.84 15.04 3.84
N PRO A 143 -8.76 14.09 4.11
CA PRO A 143 -10.12 14.21 3.63
C PRO A 143 -10.79 15.47 4.22
N PRO A 144 -11.57 16.22 3.41
CA PRO A 144 -12.37 17.33 3.92
C PRO A 144 -13.37 16.77 4.94
N GLY A 145 -13.43 17.37 6.14
CA GLY A 145 -14.28 16.88 7.23
C GLY A 145 -13.63 15.84 8.15
N GLY A 146 -12.34 15.54 8.01
CA GLY A 146 -11.56 14.72 8.96
C GLY A 146 -11.28 15.40 10.32
N GLY A 147 -12.29 16.05 10.90
CA GLY A 147 -12.39 16.16 12.34
C GLY A 147 -12.56 14.76 12.89
N ARG A 148 -11.72 14.38 13.84
CA ARG A 148 -11.88 13.12 14.58
C ARG A 148 -13.35 13.05 15.05
N PRO A 149 -14.08 11.94 14.89
CA PRO A 149 -15.38 11.81 15.52
C PRO A 149 -15.19 12.10 17.01
N GLU A 150 -15.82 13.18 17.45
CA GLU A 150 -15.88 13.61 18.83
C GLU A 150 -16.57 12.47 19.59
N GLY A 151 -15.83 11.72 20.42
CA GLY A 151 -16.42 10.73 21.33
C GLY A 151 -16.45 9.25 20.91
N GLY A 152 -15.53 8.76 20.06
CA GLY A 152 -15.46 7.32 19.75
C GLY A 152 -14.07 6.71 19.96
N ARG A 153 -13.70 6.36 21.19
CA ARG A 153 -12.78 5.22 21.36
C ARG A 153 -13.53 3.99 20.85
N PRO A 154 -12.99 3.16 19.93
CA PRO A 154 -13.49 1.81 19.77
C PRO A 154 -13.13 1.05 21.05
N GLU A 155 -14.04 1.11 22.01
CA GLU A 155 -14.03 0.28 23.20
C GLU A 155 -14.41 -1.13 22.77
N GLY A 156 -13.44 -1.85 22.19
CA GLY A 156 -13.74 -3.16 21.60
C GLY A 156 -12.67 -3.82 20.76
N ASN A 157 -11.36 -3.66 21.05
CA ASN A 157 -10.39 -4.71 20.71
C ASN A 157 -9.09 -4.62 21.52
N ARG A 158 -9.14 -5.00 22.80
CA ARG A 158 -7.95 -5.42 23.57
C ARG A 158 -7.55 -6.86 23.16
N GLY A 159 -7.36 -7.11 21.87
CA GLY A 159 -6.93 -8.39 21.31
C GLY A 159 -5.58 -8.25 20.60
N GLY A 160 -4.49 -8.30 21.37
CA GLY A 160 -3.11 -8.04 20.95
C GLY A 160 -2.45 -9.07 20.01
N GLY A 161 -3.12 -9.47 18.93
CA GLY A 161 -2.55 -10.36 17.89
C GLY A 161 -2.16 -9.63 16.60
N GLY A 162 -3.10 -8.87 16.01
CA GLY A 162 -2.91 -8.26 14.68
C GLY A 162 -1.92 -7.10 14.63
N ASP A 163 -1.90 -6.23 15.65
CA ASP A 163 -1.00 -5.06 15.71
C ASP A 163 0.45 -5.42 16.02
N ARG A 164 0.68 -6.53 16.74
CA ARG A 164 2.03 -7.04 16.97
C ARG A 164 2.54 -7.75 15.72
N GLN A 165 1.69 -8.55 15.05
CA GLN A 165 2.05 -9.27 13.83
C GLN A 165 2.24 -8.31 12.64
N SER A 166 1.46 -7.23 12.52
CA SER A 166 1.67 -6.20 11.49
C SER A 166 2.95 -5.41 11.74
N ARG A 167 3.25 -5.01 12.98
CA ARG A 167 4.53 -4.38 13.35
C ARG A 167 5.72 -5.33 13.19
N PHE A 168 5.53 -6.63 13.42
CA PHE A 168 6.56 -7.65 13.18
C PHE A 168 6.78 -7.88 11.69
N MET A 169 5.71 -7.96 10.90
CA MET A 169 5.77 -8.09 9.44
C MET A 169 6.35 -6.83 8.79
N ASP A 170 6.02 -5.63 9.25
CA ASP A 170 6.61 -4.37 8.75
C ASP A 170 8.11 -4.30 9.06
N ARG A 171 8.50 -4.77 10.26
CA ARG A 171 9.91 -4.84 10.69
C ARG A 171 10.67 -5.95 9.95
N ALA A 172 10.01 -7.05 9.60
CA ALA A 172 10.56 -8.15 8.81
C ALA A 172 10.62 -7.83 7.30
N ALA A 173 9.66 -7.09 6.77
CA ALA A 173 9.57 -6.72 5.36
C ALA A 173 10.57 -5.63 4.98
N THR A 174 10.85 -4.69 5.89
CA THR A 174 11.90 -3.68 5.66
C THR A 174 13.28 -4.16 6.12
N GLY A 175 13.37 -5.03 7.13
CA GLY A 175 14.56 -5.78 7.56
C GLY A 175 15.80 -4.96 7.97
N ASN A 176 15.84 -3.67 7.65
CA ASN A 176 16.98 -2.80 7.79
C ASN A 176 16.77 -1.82 8.96
N PRO A 177 17.50 -1.94 10.08
CA PRO A 177 17.38 -1.04 11.21
C PRO A 177 17.69 0.43 10.85
N GLN A 178 18.51 0.67 9.82
CA GLN A 178 18.82 2.02 9.32
C GLN A 178 17.58 2.69 8.74
N HIS A 179 16.74 1.93 8.06
CA HIS A 179 15.49 2.43 7.48
C HIS A 179 14.52 2.91 8.56
N GLY A 180 14.38 2.14 9.64
CA GLY A 180 13.56 2.52 10.78
C GLY A 180 14.09 3.74 11.54
N GLN A 181 15.40 4.01 11.48
CA GLN A 181 15.99 5.22 12.05
C GLN A 181 15.73 6.45 11.17
N MET A 182 16.02 6.36 9.87
CA MET A 182 15.77 7.47 8.92
C MET A 182 14.31 7.94 8.95
N MET A 183 13.37 6.99 8.97
CA MET A 183 11.94 7.31 9.06
C MET A 183 11.61 8.04 10.38
N ARG A 184 12.18 7.61 11.51
CA ARG A 184 11.93 8.28 12.81
C ARG A 184 12.46 9.71 12.82
N GLU A 185 13.68 9.92 12.33
CA GLU A 185 14.30 11.25 12.23
C GLU A 185 13.48 12.16 11.31
N PHE A 186 13.06 11.65 10.14
CA PHE A 186 12.22 12.38 9.21
C PHE A 186 10.86 12.78 9.82
N PHE A 187 10.18 11.87 10.51
CA PHE A 187 8.91 12.19 11.19
C PHE A 187 9.07 13.17 12.35
N GLN A 188 10.19 13.11 13.07
CA GLN A 188 10.51 14.07 14.11
C GLN A 188 10.71 15.47 13.51
N ALA A 189 11.53 15.58 12.46
CA ALA A 189 11.76 16.85 11.76
C ALA A 189 10.47 17.45 11.19
N MET A 190 9.58 16.63 10.61
CA MET A 190 8.26 17.10 10.16
C MET A 190 7.36 17.57 11.31
N ARG A 191 7.52 17.02 12.52
CA ARG A 191 6.77 17.50 13.69
C ARG A 191 7.31 18.87 14.12
N GLU A 192 8.61 18.99 14.26
CA GLU A 192 9.29 20.23 14.65
C GLU A 192 9.01 21.35 13.64
N TYR A 193 9.05 21.06 12.33
CA TYR A 193 8.71 22.00 11.28
C TYR A 193 7.27 22.51 11.39
N ARG A 194 6.30 21.62 11.68
CA ARG A 194 4.90 22.04 11.87
C ARG A 194 4.71 22.89 13.11
N GLU A 195 5.39 22.54 14.21
CA GLU A 195 5.37 23.32 15.45
C GLU A 195 6.00 24.72 15.24
N LYS A 196 7.15 24.80 14.56
CA LYS A 196 7.83 26.05 14.21
C LYS A 196 6.98 26.98 13.33
N ASN A 197 6.27 26.41 12.36
CA ASN A 197 5.47 27.19 11.39
C ASN A 197 4.00 27.37 11.81
N ASN A 198 3.63 26.99 13.04
CA ASN A 198 2.26 27.05 13.55
C ASN A 198 1.23 26.41 12.61
N ILE A 199 1.63 25.36 11.89
CA ILE A 199 0.73 24.62 11.00
C ILE A 199 -0.05 23.67 11.91
N GLU A 200 -1.35 23.93 12.11
CA GLU A 200 -2.27 23.15 12.95
C GLU A 200 -2.32 21.68 12.52
N GLY A 201 -1.32 20.93 12.96
CA GLY A 201 -1.11 19.55 12.59
C GLY A 201 -1.87 18.63 13.52
N GLY A 202 -3.20 18.72 13.56
CA GLY A 202 -4.10 17.65 14.04
C GLY A 202 -3.67 16.93 15.33
N ARG A 203 -2.97 17.61 16.24
CA ARG A 203 -2.68 17.10 17.58
C ARG A 203 -3.99 17.32 18.30
N GLY A 204 -4.74 16.25 18.51
CA GLY A 204 -5.96 16.30 19.32
C GLY A 204 -5.70 17.16 20.55
N GLY A 205 -6.59 18.14 20.77
CA GLY A 205 -6.55 19.08 21.87
C GLY A 205 -6.17 18.37 23.17
N GLY A 206 -4.90 18.51 23.52
CA GLY A 206 -4.30 18.03 24.75
C GLY A 206 -3.58 19.18 25.44
N ALA A 207 -4.06 20.41 25.22
CA ALA A 207 -3.73 21.59 26.01
C ALA A 207 -4.96 21.95 26.86
N GLY A 208 -5.46 20.95 27.59
CA GLY A 208 -6.40 21.11 28.69
C GLY A 208 -5.70 20.74 30.00
N ARG A 209 -4.48 21.23 30.21
CA ARG A 209 -3.87 21.25 31.54
C ARG A 209 -4.53 22.42 32.27
N GLY A 210 -5.79 22.21 32.66
CA GLY A 210 -6.50 23.10 33.55
C GLY A 210 -5.73 23.14 34.85
N ASP A 211 -5.08 24.29 35.09
CA ASP A 211 -4.65 24.73 36.39
C ASP A 211 -5.88 24.77 37.32
N LEU A 212 -6.16 23.65 37.98
CA LEU A 212 -7.05 23.55 39.13
C LEU A 212 -6.23 23.00 40.30
N ASN A 213 -5.28 23.80 40.77
CA ASN A 213 -4.91 23.82 42.18
C ASN A 213 -4.09 25.07 42.52
N LYS A 214 -4.77 26.18 42.79
CA LYS A 214 -4.29 27.15 43.77
C LYS A 214 -5.13 26.94 45.03
N PRO A 215 -4.55 26.50 46.16
CA PRO A 215 -5.24 26.61 47.43
C PRO A 215 -5.38 28.09 47.80
N ALA A 216 -6.54 28.42 48.38
CA ALA A 216 -6.86 29.71 48.96
C ALA A 216 -5.95 30.03 50.17
#